data_AF-A0A2V9TBF9-F1
#
_entry.id   AF-A0A2V9TBF9-F1
#
_cell.length_a   1.000
_cell.length_b   1.000
_cell.length_c   1.000
_cell.angle_alpha   90.00
_cell.angle_beta   90.00
_cell.angle_gamma   90.00
#
_symmetry.space_group_name_H-M   'P 1'
#
loop_
_entity.id
_entity.type
_entity.pdbx_description
1 polymer ?
#
loop_
_entity_poly.entity_id
_entity_poly.type
_entity_poly.pdbx_seq_one_letter_code
_entity_poly.pdbx_strand_id
1 'polypeptide(L)'
;MGLKRGARRRLHVVLACLWLAGCGGGSPGGLPAGFINQTQHSDAELWALWKTAQQELAQEVDLNPLQQSLYDAPADIRPGDARALSAKPHQLVVASEPDVNSGVLLAAAGVQRTDPTGLIACPQPCNVRFAAAYSLYSRQITKYARSWEFQGDNFSRILKYEFENQILAELGYSRRWR
;
A
#
# COMPACT_ATOMS: atom_id res chain seq x y z
N MET A 1 6.09 80.43 -16.42
CA MET A 1 6.77 79.91 -15.23
C MET A 1 6.57 78.39 -15.19
N GLY A 2 7.65 77.60 -15.10
CA GLY A 2 7.60 76.27 -14.49
C GLY A 2 7.28 75.03 -15.34
N LEU A 3 8.35 74.33 -15.77
CA LEU A 3 8.59 72.87 -15.87
C LEU A 3 7.46 71.90 -16.34
N LYS A 4 7.60 71.19 -17.47
CA LYS A 4 8.42 69.99 -17.80
C LYS A 4 7.96 68.64 -17.18
N ARG A 5 7.79 67.66 -18.11
CA ARG A 5 7.94 66.18 -18.01
C ARG A 5 6.75 65.43 -17.36
N GLY A 6 6.17 64.37 -17.93
CA GLY A 6 6.53 63.50 -19.05
C GLY A 6 6.55 62.04 -18.58
N ALA A 7 5.71 61.17 -19.16
CA ALA A 7 5.90 59.71 -19.31
C ALA A 7 4.64 59.12 -19.97
N ARG A 8 4.63 58.86 -21.28
CA ARG A 8 4.88 57.53 -21.88
C ARG A 8 4.12 56.39 -21.19
N ARG A 9 3.09 55.84 -21.85
CA ARG A 9 3.21 54.60 -22.64
C ARG A 9 1.93 54.31 -23.42
N ARG A 10 2.09 54.27 -24.74
CA ARG A 10 1.13 53.75 -25.72
C ARG A 10 1.28 52.22 -25.78
N LEU A 11 0.14 51.52 -25.78
CA LEU A 11 -0.26 50.54 -26.81
C LEU A 11 0.73 49.40 -27.15
N HIS A 12 0.60 48.20 -26.58
CA HIS A 12 1.06 46.93 -27.18
C HIS A 12 -0.05 45.87 -26.94
N VAL A 13 -0.90 45.60 -27.95
CA VAL A 13 -0.81 44.46 -28.90
C VAL A 13 -1.55 43.22 -28.39
N VAL A 14 -2.65 42.94 -29.09
CA VAL A 14 -3.38 41.67 -29.16
C VAL A 14 -2.45 40.58 -29.71
N LEU A 15 -2.42 39.40 -29.09
CA LEU A 15 -2.31 38.04 -29.67
C LEU A 15 -1.54 37.10 -28.71
N ALA A 16 -2.23 36.07 -28.20
CA ALA A 16 -1.70 34.71 -28.08
C ALA A 16 -2.84 33.76 -27.72
N CYS A 17 -3.53 33.28 -28.75
CA CYS A 17 -4.31 32.04 -28.67
C CYS A 17 -3.36 30.84 -28.75
N LEU A 18 -3.82 29.74 -28.13
CA LEU A 18 -3.43 28.33 -28.32
C LEU A 18 -2.30 27.75 -27.47
N TRP A 19 -2.55 26.48 -27.11
CA TRP A 19 -1.70 25.47 -26.45
C TRP A 19 -1.69 25.60 -24.91
N LEU A 20 -2.41 24.77 -24.15
CA LEU A 20 -2.35 23.31 -24.15
C LEU A 20 -3.70 22.66 -23.82
N ALA A 21 -4.07 21.70 -24.65
CA ALA A 21 -5.02 20.65 -24.31
C ALA A 21 -4.45 19.81 -23.16
N GLY A 22 -4.94 20.04 -21.95
CA GLY A 22 -4.82 19.09 -20.84
C GLY A 22 -5.97 18.10 -20.91
N CYS A 23 -5.90 17.12 -21.82
CA CYS A 23 -6.71 15.91 -21.70
C CYS A 23 -6.16 15.11 -20.52
N GLY A 24 -6.79 15.25 -19.36
CA GLY A 24 -6.52 14.44 -18.18
C GLY A 24 -7.83 14.24 -17.44
N GLY A 25 -8.67 13.35 -17.96
CA GLY A 25 -9.88 12.89 -17.29
C GLY A 25 -9.50 12.16 -15.99
N GLY A 26 -9.29 12.92 -14.92
CA GLY A 26 -9.36 12.38 -13.57
C GLY A 26 -10.82 12.23 -13.24
N SER A 27 -11.29 10.98 -13.11
CA SER A 27 -12.62 10.73 -12.55
C SER A 27 -12.76 11.48 -11.23
N PRO A 28 -13.81 12.30 -11.02
CA PRO A 28 -13.93 13.20 -9.86
C PRO A 28 -14.24 12.50 -8.53
N GLY A 29 -13.73 11.28 -8.30
CA GLY A 29 -14.01 10.49 -7.09
C GLY A 29 -12.92 9.52 -6.63
N GLY A 30 -11.74 9.49 -7.26
CA GLY A 30 -10.63 8.63 -6.84
C GLY A 30 -9.68 9.34 -5.87
N LEU A 31 -9.29 8.67 -4.79
CA LEU A 31 -8.22 9.16 -3.90
C LEU A 31 -6.90 9.29 -4.70
N PRO A 32 -6.06 10.31 -4.43
CA PRO A 32 -4.82 10.50 -5.17
C PRO A 32 -3.84 9.35 -4.93
N ALA A 33 -3.07 8.99 -5.96
CA ALA A 33 -2.05 7.96 -5.83
C ALA A 33 -0.95 8.36 -4.83
N GLY A 34 -0.63 7.47 -3.89
CA GLY A 34 0.36 7.68 -2.85
C GLY A 34 0.07 6.88 -1.57
N PHE A 35 0.93 7.05 -0.58
CA PHE A 35 0.81 6.46 0.75
C PHE A 35 0.51 7.54 1.79
N ILE A 36 -0.19 7.17 2.84
CA ILE A 36 -0.17 7.88 4.11
C ILE A 36 0.83 7.12 4.99
N ASN A 37 2.08 7.53 4.91
CA ASN A 37 3.20 6.84 5.52
C ASN A 37 3.34 7.20 7.01
N GLN A 38 3.10 6.22 7.87
CA GLN A 38 3.28 6.29 9.32
C GLN A 38 4.36 5.29 9.78
N THR A 39 5.28 4.97 8.88
CA THR A 39 6.43 4.10 9.10
C THR A 39 7.68 4.94 9.36
N GLN A 40 8.79 4.29 9.71
CA GLN A 40 10.10 4.91 9.82
C GLN A 40 10.84 4.94 8.46
N HIS A 41 10.26 4.31 7.44
CA HIS A 41 10.79 4.25 6.09
C HIS A 41 10.29 5.41 5.24
N SER A 42 11.03 5.72 4.18
CA SER A 42 10.66 6.74 3.20
C SER A 42 9.55 6.26 2.26
N ASP A 43 8.78 7.20 1.70
CA ASP A 43 7.82 6.89 0.62
C ASP A 43 8.50 6.24 -0.59
N ALA A 44 9.77 6.56 -0.84
CA ALA A 44 10.53 5.96 -1.94
C ALA A 44 10.74 4.45 -1.73
N GLU A 45 11.02 4.02 -0.50
CA GLU A 45 11.11 2.61 -0.14
C GLU A 45 9.76 1.92 -0.28
N LEU A 46 8.68 2.54 0.21
CA LEU A 46 7.32 2.00 0.05
C LEU A 46 6.93 1.85 -1.42
N TRP A 47 7.26 2.83 -2.27
CA TRP A 47 7.05 2.75 -3.71
C TRP A 47 7.88 1.64 -4.38
N ALA A 48 9.11 1.40 -3.92
CA ALA A 48 9.94 0.31 -4.43
C ALA A 48 9.32 -1.05 -4.10
N LEU A 49 8.83 -1.22 -2.87
CA LEU A 49 8.12 -2.44 -2.45
C LEU A 49 6.82 -2.63 -3.23
N TRP A 50 6.04 -1.56 -3.44
CA TRP A 50 4.82 -1.63 -4.26
C TRP A 50 5.12 -2.05 -5.69
N LYS A 51 6.12 -1.45 -6.33
CA LYS A 51 6.53 -1.83 -7.69
C LYS A 51 6.98 -3.28 -7.77
N THR A 52 7.68 -3.77 -6.75
CA THR A 52 8.08 -5.17 -6.67
C THR A 52 6.85 -6.08 -6.60
N ALA A 53 5.88 -5.76 -5.73
CA ALA A 53 4.61 -6.49 -5.66
C ALA A 53 3.85 -6.48 -7.00
N GLN A 54 3.80 -5.34 -7.71
CA GLN A 54 3.20 -5.27 -9.04
C GLN A 54 3.89 -6.20 -10.05
N GLN A 55 5.22 -6.22 -10.04
CA GLN A 55 6.02 -7.04 -10.96
C GLN A 55 5.86 -8.53 -10.68
N GLU A 56 5.83 -8.93 -9.42
CA GLU A 56 5.64 -10.34 -9.03
C GLU A 56 4.24 -10.83 -9.41
N LEU A 57 3.19 -10.06 -9.09
CA LEU A 57 1.83 -10.41 -9.47
C LEU A 57 1.60 -10.42 -10.99
N ALA A 58 2.38 -9.65 -11.75
CA ALA A 58 2.33 -9.69 -13.20
C ALA A 58 2.99 -10.96 -13.79
N GLN A 59 3.75 -11.70 -13.00
CA GLN A 59 4.40 -12.96 -13.40
C GLN A 59 3.60 -14.18 -12.95
N GLU A 60 3.18 -14.20 -11.68
CA GLU A 60 2.48 -15.33 -11.09
C GLU A 60 1.59 -14.88 -9.92
N VAL A 61 0.45 -15.55 -9.71
CA VAL A 61 -0.45 -15.26 -8.59
C VAL A 61 -0.79 -16.56 -7.85
N ASP A 62 -0.27 -16.71 -6.64
CA ASP A 62 -0.72 -17.74 -5.70
C ASP A 62 -1.93 -17.23 -4.90
N LEU A 63 -3.09 -17.89 -5.04
CA LEU A 63 -4.36 -17.48 -4.42
C LEU A 63 -4.66 -18.14 -3.07
N ASN A 64 -3.89 -19.13 -2.63
CA ASN A 64 -4.20 -19.86 -1.40
C ASN A 64 -3.01 -20.19 -0.48
N PRO A 65 -2.00 -19.32 -0.31
CA PRO A 65 -0.81 -19.64 0.48
C PRO A 65 -1.12 -19.97 1.95
N LEU A 66 -2.12 -19.34 2.56
CA LEU A 66 -2.53 -19.69 3.93
C LEU A 66 -3.19 -21.07 3.99
N GLN A 67 -3.95 -21.45 2.96
CA GLN A 67 -4.61 -22.75 2.92
C GLN A 67 -3.58 -23.87 2.73
N GLN A 68 -2.55 -23.64 1.92
CA GLN A 68 -1.42 -24.54 1.78
C GLN A 68 -0.71 -24.73 3.13
N SER A 69 -0.40 -23.64 3.83
CA SER A 69 0.33 -23.70 5.10
C SER A 69 -0.46 -24.29 6.27
N LEU A 70 -1.77 -24.05 6.33
CA LEU A 70 -2.62 -24.47 7.45
C LEU A 70 -3.24 -25.85 7.27
N TYR A 71 -3.46 -26.28 6.02
CA TYR A 71 -4.24 -27.47 5.71
C TYR A 71 -3.59 -28.38 4.66
N ASP A 72 -2.33 -28.16 4.32
CA ASP A 72 -1.60 -28.92 3.28
C ASP A 72 -2.38 -28.99 1.94
N ALA A 73 -3.14 -27.94 1.64
CA ALA A 73 -3.91 -27.87 0.40
C ALA A 73 -2.97 -27.75 -0.82
N PRO A 74 -3.35 -28.29 -1.99
CA PRO A 74 -2.62 -28.03 -3.23
C PRO A 74 -2.55 -26.53 -3.54
N ALA A 75 -1.43 -26.09 -4.10
CA ALA A 75 -1.24 -24.69 -4.46
C ALA A 75 -2.19 -24.26 -5.60
N ASP A 76 -2.88 -23.14 -5.41
CA ASP A 76 -3.75 -22.50 -6.40
C ASP A 76 -2.98 -21.36 -7.10
N ILE A 77 -2.00 -21.78 -7.90
CA ILE A 77 -1.15 -20.89 -8.66
C ILE A 77 -1.80 -20.58 -10.02
N ARG A 78 -1.90 -19.29 -10.34
CA ARG A 78 -2.44 -18.77 -11.61
C ARG A 78 -1.35 -18.06 -12.39
N PRO A 79 -1.49 -17.97 -13.73
CA PRO A 79 -0.67 -17.07 -14.52
C PRO A 79 -0.74 -15.64 -13.98
N GLY A 80 0.35 -14.88 -14.13
CA GLY A 80 0.40 -13.48 -13.71
C GLY A 80 -0.67 -12.59 -14.34
N ASP A 81 -1.06 -11.53 -13.62
CA ASP A 81 -2.07 -10.56 -14.05
C ASP A 81 -1.41 -9.21 -14.38
N ALA A 82 -1.25 -8.93 -15.67
CA ALA A 82 -0.62 -7.70 -16.15
C ALA A 82 -1.34 -6.41 -15.69
N ARG A 83 -2.60 -6.48 -15.26
CA ARG A 83 -3.32 -5.33 -14.70
C ARG A 83 -2.67 -4.83 -13.40
N ALA A 84 -1.96 -5.71 -12.67
CA ALA A 84 -1.22 -5.35 -11.46
C ALA A 84 -0.22 -4.20 -11.70
N LEU A 85 0.40 -4.15 -12.88
CA LEU A 85 1.37 -3.10 -13.25
C LEU A 85 0.76 -1.68 -13.30
N SER A 86 -0.57 -1.58 -13.40
CA SER A 86 -1.28 -0.29 -13.42
C SER A 86 -1.93 0.06 -12.09
N ALA A 87 -1.98 -0.87 -11.13
CA ALA A 87 -2.55 -0.64 -9.80
C ALA A 87 -1.78 0.44 -9.04
N LYS A 88 -2.49 1.30 -8.31
CA LYS A 88 -1.86 2.41 -7.58
C LYS A 88 -2.27 2.35 -6.10
N PRO A 89 -1.36 2.66 -5.17
CA PRO A 89 -1.76 2.88 -3.79
C PRO A 89 -2.57 4.19 -3.78
N HIS A 90 -3.81 4.19 -3.31
CA HIS A 90 -4.70 5.37 -3.42
C HIS A 90 -4.87 6.07 -2.07
N GLN A 91 -3.80 6.68 -1.54
CA GLN A 91 -3.68 7.11 -0.13
C GLN A 91 -3.69 5.92 0.84
N LEU A 92 -3.00 4.84 0.47
CA LEU A 92 -2.86 3.65 1.31
C LEU A 92 -2.13 4.00 2.61
N VAL A 93 -2.81 3.84 3.75
CA VAL A 93 -2.21 4.02 5.07
C VAL A 93 -1.29 2.83 5.35
N VAL A 94 -0.04 3.12 5.68
CA VAL A 94 0.95 2.12 6.07
C VAL A 94 1.48 2.48 7.45
N ALA A 95 1.24 1.63 8.44
CA ALA A 95 1.56 1.95 9.82
C ALA A 95 2.00 0.73 10.65
N SER A 96 2.90 0.96 11.61
CA SER A 96 3.21 -0.05 12.62
C SER A 96 2.17 -0.08 13.74
N GLU A 97 1.94 -1.25 14.30
CA GLU A 97 1.10 -1.48 15.47
C GLU A 97 1.89 -2.20 16.57
N PRO A 98 1.70 -1.87 17.86
CA PRO A 98 2.43 -2.55 18.93
C PRO A 98 2.19 -4.06 18.91
N ASP A 99 3.27 -4.81 19.06
CA ASP A 99 3.21 -6.25 19.23
C ASP A 99 2.28 -6.66 20.37
N VAL A 100 1.53 -7.75 20.18
CA VAL A 100 0.80 -8.39 21.26
C VAL A 100 1.81 -8.95 22.27
N ASN A 101 1.53 -8.75 23.55
CA ASN A 101 2.37 -9.32 24.60
C ASN A 101 2.30 -10.85 24.61
N SER A 102 3.42 -11.50 24.94
CA SER A 102 3.56 -12.95 25.10
C SER A 102 2.45 -13.57 25.97
N GLY A 103 2.16 -12.99 27.13
CA GLY A 103 1.12 -13.50 28.03
C GLY A 103 -0.28 -13.44 27.43
N VAL A 104 -0.57 -12.39 26.64
CA VAL A 104 -1.84 -12.25 25.91
C VAL A 104 -1.92 -13.28 24.78
N LEU A 105 -0.84 -13.47 24.02
CA LEU A 105 -0.77 -14.47 22.96
C LEU A 105 -0.97 -15.90 23.52
N LEU A 106 -0.32 -16.22 24.64
CA LEU A 106 -0.47 -17.50 25.33
C LEU A 106 -1.92 -17.70 25.79
N ALA A 107 -2.50 -16.72 26.48
CA ALA A 107 -3.87 -16.83 26.99
C ALA A 107 -4.91 -16.95 25.86
N ALA A 108 -4.69 -16.27 24.74
CA ALA A 108 -5.63 -16.22 23.63
C ALA A 108 -5.50 -17.41 22.67
N ALA A 109 -4.29 -17.89 22.40
CA ALA A 109 -4.00 -18.86 21.34
C ALA A 109 -3.23 -20.10 21.82
N GLY A 110 -2.81 -20.17 23.09
CA GLY A 110 -1.98 -21.27 23.60
C GLY A 110 -0.55 -21.26 23.07
N VAL A 111 -0.11 -20.14 22.46
CA VAL A 111 1.20 -20.03 21.82
C VAL A 111 2.15 -19.21 22.69
N GLN A 112 3.28 -19.79 23.07
CA GLN A 112 4.36 -19.11 23.78
C GLN A 112 5.36 -18.52 22.77
N ARG A 113 5.60 -17.21 22.82
CA ARG A 113 6.70 -16.51 22.13
C ARG A 113 7.37 -15.53 23.07
N THR A 114 8.64 -15.21 22.86
CA THR A 114 9.30 -14.13 23.61
C THR A 114 8.81 -12.77 23.14
N ASP A 115 8.77 -11.77 24.04
CA ASP A 115 8.53 -10.39 23.62
C ASP A 115 9.78 -9.79 22.95
N PRO A 116 9.63 -8.97 21.90
CA PRO A 116 8.39 -8.73 21.17
C PRO A 116 7.97 -9.97 20.34
N THR A 117 6.67 -10.29 20.34
CA THR A 117 6.18 -11.54 19.73
C THR A 117 6.20 -11.55 18.20
N GLY A 118 6.35 -10.39 17.57
CA GLY A 118 6.28 -10.22 16.14
C GLY A 118 4.86 -10.36 15.58
N LEU A 119 3.82 -10.23 16.40
CA LEU A 119 2.43 -10.43 16.01
C LEU A 119 1.55 -9.28 16.50
N ILE A 120 0.52 -8.96 15.74
CA ILE A 120 -0.54 -8.00 16.09
C ILE A 120 -1.90 -8.69 16.02
N ALA A 121 -2.89 -8.13 16.72
CA ALA A 121 -4.26 -8.61 16.64
C ALA A 121 -4.84 -8.31 15.26
N CYS A 122 -5.34 -9.33 14.56
CA CYS A 122 -5.94 -9.17 13.24
C CYS A 122 -7.45 -9.00 13.39
N PRO A 123 -8.03 -7.85 12.97
CA PRO A 123 -9.47 -7.65 13.06
C PRO A 123 -10.21 -8.56 12.06
N GLN A 124 -11.45 -8.91 12.36
CA GLN A 124 -12.31 -9.55 11.36
C GLN A 124 -12.43 -8.65 10.11
N PRO A 125 -12.38 -9.20 8.88
CA PRO A 125 -12.55 -10.61 8.52
C PRO A 125 -11.25 -11.42 8.35
N CYS A 126 -10.15 -11.10 9.04
CA CYS A 126 -8.95 -11.95 8.99
C CYS A 126 -9.26 -13.42 9.36
N ASN A 127 -8.68 -14.38 8.62
CA ASN A 127 -8.82 -15.81 8.91
C ASN A 127 -8.01 -16.28 10.13
N VAL A 128 -7.12 -15.42 10.61
CA VAL A 128 -6.28 -15.67 11.80
C VAL A 128 -6.55 -14.60 12.84
N ARG A 129 -6.37 -14.94 14.12
CA ARG A 129 -6.55 -14.00 15.24
C ARG A 129 -5.34 -13.08 15.42
N PHE A 130 -4.17 -13.57 15.08
CA PHE A 130 -2.90 -12.86 15.18
C PHE A 130 -2.11 -13.06 13.89
N ALA A 131 -1.49 -12.00 13.41
CA ALA A 131 -0.67 -12.02 12.19
C ALA A 131 0.52 -11.07 12.37
N ALA A 132 1.57 -11.25 11.59
CA ALA A 132 2.69 -10.30 11.57
C ALA A 132 2.30 -8.98 10.87
N ALA A 133 1.36 -9.04 9.93
CA ALA A 133 0.73 -7.90 9.30
C ALA A 133 -0.68 -8.25 8.81
N TYR A 134 -1.45 -7.23 8.45
CA TYR A 134 -2.74 -7.38 7.79
C TYR A 134 -3.08 -6.17 6.92
N SER A 135 -3.96 -6.40 5.94
CA SER A 135 -4.54 -5.38 5.09
C SER A 135 -6.06 -5.30 5.21
N LEU A 136 -6.60 -4.09 5.35
CA LEU A 136 -8.02 -3.78 5.25
C LEU A 136 -8.28 -3.04 3.94
N TYR A 137 -8.81 -3.76 2.95
CA TYR A 137 -8.95 -3.29 1.57
C TYR A 137 -9.97 -2.15 1.44
N SER A 138 -11.11 -2.24 2.12
CA SER A 138 -12.17 -1.23 2.05
C SER A 138 -11.76 0.13 2.64
N ARG A 139 -10.72 0.15 3.47
CA ARG A 139 -10.18 1.36 4.11
C ARG A 139 -8.80 1.73 3.61
N GLN A 140 -8.22 0.90 2.74
CA GLN A 140 -6.84 1.03 2.26
C GLN A 140 -5.85 1.23 3.41
N ILE A 141 -5.83 0.25 4.32
CA ILE A 141 -4.90 0.24 5.44
C ILE A 141 -4.07 -1.04 5.36
N THR A 142 -2.77 -0.92 5.53
CA THR A 142 -1.85 -2.02 5.80
C THR A 142 -1.15 -1.75 7.13
N LYS A 143 -1.22 -2.71 8.05
CA LYS A 143 -0.54 -2.64 9.34
C LYS A 143 0.36 -3.82 9.58
N TYR A 144 1.44 -3.62 10.31
CA TYR A 144 2.39 -4.65 10.67
C TYR A 144 2.87 -4.50 12.12
N ALA A 145 3.36 -5.58 12.70
CA ALA A 145 3.90 -5.60 14.05
C ALA A 145 5.17 -4.72 14.14
N ARG A 146 5.20 -3.80 15.11
CA ARG A 146 6.24 -2.78 15.25
C ARG A 146 7.65 -3.36 15.36
N SER A 147 7.80 -4.53 15.98
CA SER A 147 9.11 -5.19 16.07
C SER A 147 9.74 -5.47 14.71
N TRP A 148 8.95 -5.53 13.63
CA TRP A 148 9.43 -5.84 12.29
C TRP A 148 10.07 -4.65 11.59
N GLU A 149 9.79 -3.42 12.01
CA GLU A 149 10.32 -2.20 11.40
C GLU A 149 11.86 -2.20 11.29
N PHE A 150 12.53 -2.82 12.27
CA PHE A 150 13.98 -2.83 12.35
C PHE A 150 14.61 -4.14 11.88
N GLN A 151 13.81 -5.12 11.44
CA GLN A 151 14.30 -6.45 11.08
C GLN A 151 14.78 -6.57 9.63
N GLY A 152 15.08 -5.46 8.96
CA GLY A 152 15.60 -5.43 7.60
C GLY A 152 14.64 -6.13 6.62
N ASP A 153 15.11 -7.20 5.97
CA ASP A 153 14.36 -7.95 4.93
C ASP A 153 12.98 -8.44 5.40
N ASN A 154 12.82 -8.64 6.69
CA ASN A 154 11.55 -9.03 7.30
C ASN A 154 10.45 -7.98 7.09
N PHE A 155 10.78 -6.69 7.23
CA PHE A 155 9.86 -5.59 6.91
C PHE A 155 9.48 -5.64 5.43
N SER A 156 10.48 -5.64 4.54
CA SER A 156 10.29 -5.63 3.09
C SER A 156 9.45 -6.81 2.61
N ARG A 157 9.73 -8.03 3.09
CA ARG A 157 9.01 -9.24 2.71
C ARG A 157 7.54 -9.18 3.11
N ILE A 158 7.25 -8.81 4.36
CA ILE A 158 5.88 -8.75 4.86
C ILE A 158 5.10 -7.65 4.15
N LEU A 159 5.69 -6.47 4.03
CA LEU A 159 4.99 -5.33 3.46
C LEU A 159 4.74 -5.50 1.96
N LYS A 160 5.69 -6.09 1.22
CA LYS A 160 5.48 -6.50 -0.17
C LYS A 160 4.29 -7.45 -0.27
N TYR A 161 4.24 -8.49 0.57
CA TYR A 161 3.12 -9.42 0.60
C TYR A 161 1.79 -8.69 0.84
N GLU A 162 1.75 -7.76 1.80
CA GLU A 162 0.55 -6.96 2.05
C GLU A 162 0.20 -5.98 0.91
N PHE A 163 1.18 -5.50 0.15
CA PHE A 163 0.92 -4.70 -1.05
C PHE A 163 0.37 -5.53 -2.20
N GLU A 164 0.88 -6.74 -2.42
CA GLU A 164 0.24 -7.69 -3.33
C GLU A 164 -1.22 -7.92 -2.92
N ASN A 165 -1.47 -7.95 -1.62
CA ASN A 165 -2.80 -8.15 -1.07
C ASN A 165 -3.77 -7.01 -1.41
N GLN A 166 -3.31 -5.77 -1.29
CA GLN A 166 -4.07 -4.59 -1.71
C GLN A 166 -4.31 -4.59 -3.23
N ILE A 167 -3.30 -4.89 -4.03
CA ILE A 167 -3.40 -4.94 -5.49
C ILE A 167 -4.41 -6.00 -5.94
N LEU A 168 -4.31 -7.22 -5.40
CA LEU A 168 -5.24 -8.31 -5.75
C LEU A 168 -6.68 -7.96 -5.37
N ALA A 169 -6.89 -7.27 -4.25
CA ALA A 169 -8.22 -6.80 -3.86
C ALA A 169 -8.76 -5.75 -4.85
N GLU A 170 -7.92 -4.81 -5.31
CA GLU A 170 -8.27 -3.83 -6.35
C GLU A 170 -8.64 -4.52 -7.69
N LEU A 171 -7.93 -5.60 -8.02
CA LEU A 171 -8.18 -6.40 -9.24
C LEU A 171 -9.40 -7.34 -9.13
N GLY A 172 -10.05 -7.41 -7.97
CA GLY A 172 -11.26 -8.20 -7.74
C GLY A 172 -11.03 -9.66 -7.33
N TYR A 173 -9.80 -10.03 -6.93
CA TYR A 173 -9.52 -11.38 -6.46
C TYR A 173 -10.06 -11.60 -5.04
N SER A 174 -10.43 -12.85 -4.76
CA SER A 174 -10.73 -13.28 -3.40
C SER A 174 -9.46 -13.27 -2.55
N ARG A 175 -9.59 -12.70 -1.36
CA ARG A 175 -8.53 -12.61 -0.35
C ARG A 175 -8.70 -13.63 0.77
N ARG A 176 -9.61 -14.60 0.58
CA ARG A 176 -10.02 -15.53 1.64
C ARG A 176 -8.90 -16.45 2.13
N TRP A 177 -7.90 -16.78 1.31
CA TRP A 177 -6.82 -17.69 1.68
C TRP A 177 -5.42 -17.09 1.48
N ARG A 178 -5.38 -15.76 1.38
CA ARG A 178 -4.16 -14.97 1.25
C ARG A 178 -3.93 -14.16 2.53
#